data_AF-A0A1Q7ZXV5-F1
#
_entry.id   AF-A0A1Q7ZXV5-F1
#
_cell.length_a   1.000
_cell.length_b   1.000
_cell.length_c   1.000
_cell.angle_alpha   90.00
_cell.angle_beta   90.00
_cell.angle_gamma   90.00
#
_symmetry.space_group_name_H-M   'P 1'
#
loop_
_entity.id
_entity.type
_entity.pdbx_description
1 polymer ?
#
loop_
_entity_poly.entity_id
_entity_poly.type
_entity_poly.pdbx_seq_one_letter_code
_entity_poly.pdbx_strand_id
1 'polypeptide(L)'
;MRRVAAATAEGMAAALATVKPGALCQDVEAAWRQTINRAGFSKPSRIGYSIGLNYPPNWADHTASLRQNDTTVLEPNMTFHLMLGMWMEGWGFELSDTFRVTETGHEVLADFPRQLFVKE
;
A
#
# COMPACT_ATOMS: atom_id res chain seq x y z
N MET A 1 7.54 -0.85 -18.20
CA MET A 1 7.90 -0.43 -16.84
C MET A 1 7.44 0.98 -16.47
N ARG A 2 7.85 2.06 -17.16
CA ARG A 2 7.49 3.46 -16.79
C ARG A 2 5.99 3.70 -16.54
N ARG A 3 5.10 3.18 -17.39
CA ARG A 3 3.64 3.31 -17.21
C ARG A 3 3.13 2.60 -15.96
N VAL A 4 3.63 1.39 -15.65
CA VAL A 4 3.28 0.68 -14.41
C VAL A 4 3.81 1.46 -13.20
N ALA A 5 5.05 1.94 -13.25
CA ALA A 5 5.63 2.71 -12.16
C ALA A 5 4.84 4.00 -11.85
N ALA A 6 4.44 4.74 -12.89
CA ALA A 6 3.61 5.93 -12.73
C ALA A 6 2.23 5.59 -12.14
N ALA A 7 1.55 4.56 -12.66
CA ALA A 7 0.26 4.10 -12.14
C ALA A 7 0.36 3.63 -10.68
N THR A 8 1.45 2.94 -10.33
CA THR A 8 1.73 2.50 -8.96
C THR A 8 2.01 3.68 -8.02
N ALA A 9 2.74 4.71 -8.46
CA ALA A 9 2.94 5.91 -7.64
C ALA A 9 1.62 6.69 -7.44
N GLU A 10 0.80 6.82 -8.48
CA GLU A 10 -0.53 7.45 -8.40
C GLU A 10 -1.46 6.65 -7.47
N GLY A 11 -1.49 5.32 -7.62
CA GLY A 11 -2.28 4.43 -6.78
C GLY A 11 -1.86 4.50 -5.33
N MET A 12 -0.55 4.63 -5.06
CA MET A 12 -0.03 4.78 -3.71
C MET A 12 -0.52 6.08 -3.07
N ALA A 13 -0.46 7.20 -3.79
CA ALA A 13 -0.97 8.48 -3.32
C ALA A 13 -2.47 8.41 -3.05
N ALA A 14 -3.24 7.76 -3.92
CA ALA A 14 -4.69 7.57 -3.75
C ALA A 14 -5.01 6.72 -2.51
N ALA A 15 -4.28 5.62 -2.28
CA ALA A 15 -4.44 4.78 -1.10
C ALA A 15 -4.10 5.54 0.19
N LEU A 16 -2.98 6.25 0.23
CA LEU A 16 -2.58 7.04 1.40
C LEU A 16 -3.60 8.14 1.72
N ALA A 17 -4.20 8.78 0.71
CA ALA A 17 -5.21 9.81 0.89
C ALA A 17 -6.49 9.32 1.62
N THR A 18 -6.76 8.01 1.64
CA THR A 18 -7.89 7.44 2.39
C THR A 18 -7.53 7.04 3.82
N VAL A 19 -6.23 6.98 4.16
CA VAL A 19 -5.78 6.56 5.49
C VAL A 19 -6.06 7.66 6.50
N LYS A 20 -6.98 7.37 7.42
CA LYS A 20 -7.34 8.18 8.60
C LYS A 20 -8.13 7.30 9.59
N PRO A 21 -8.29 7.72 10.85
CA PRO A 21 -9.14 7.03 11.80
C PRO A 21 -10.57 6.85 11.27
N GLY A 22 -11.13 5.66 11.48
CA GLY A 22 -12.48 5.30 11.04
C GLY A 22 -12.60 4.78 9.60
N ALA A 23 -11.57 4.93 8.76
CA ALA A 23 -11.56 4.27 7.45
C ALA A 23 -11.38 2.75 7.61
N LEU A 24 -11.83 1.95 6.64
CA LEU A 24 -11.64 0.50 6.65
C LEU A 24 -10.41 0.09 5.82
N CYS A 25 -9.81 -1.04 6.15
CA CYS A 25 -8.70 -1.61 5.36
C CYS A 25 -9.08 -1.81 3.88
N GLN A 26 -10.31 -2.23 3.61
CA GLN A 26 -10.83 -2.36 2.25
C GLN A 26 -11.00 -1.02 1.51
N ASP A 27 -11.20 0.10 2.22
CA ASP A 27 -11.34 1.41 1.57
C ASP A 27 -10.00 1.86 0.98
N VAL A 28 -8.91 1.61 1.71
CA VAL A 28 -7.53 1.83 1.26
C VAL A 28 -7.22 0.95 0.04
N GLU A 29 -7.61 -0.32 0.05
CA GLU A 29 -7.49 -1.19 -1.13
C GLU A 29 -8.32 -0.69 -2.30
N ALA A 30 -9.55 -0.25 -2.05
CA ALA A 30 -10.45 0.18 -3.11
C ALA A 30 -9.90 1.40 -3.85
N ALA A 31 -9.34 2.37 -3.14
CA ALA A 31 -8.72 3.56 -3.72
C ALA A 31 -7.52 3.21 -4.62
N TRP A 32 -6.66 2.30 -4.17
CA TRP A 32 -5.59 1.73 -4.98
C TRP A 32 -6.14 1.04 -6.23
N ARG A 33 -7.04 0.07 -6.04
CA ARG A 33 -7.55 -0.78 -7.10
C ARG A 33 -8.26 0.02 -8.18
N GLN A 34 -9.07 1.00 -7.81
CA GLN A 34 -9.73 1.89 -8.77
C GLN A 34 -8.70 2.63 -9.62
N THR A 35 -7.62 3.12 -9.02
CA THR A 35 -6.55 3.85 -9.72
C THR A 35 -5.79 2.95 -10.68
N ILE A 36 -5.39 1.76 -10.23
CA ILE A 36 -4.70 0.76 -11.05
C ILE A 36 -5.59 0.27 -12.21
N ASN A 37 -6.87 0.04 -11.96
CA ASN A 37 -7.82 -0.38 -12.99
C ASN A 37 -8.01 0.71 -14.06
N ARG A 38 -8.11 2.00 -13.68
CA ARG A 38 -8.18 3.13 -14.64
C ARG A 38 -6.93 3.19 -15.52
N ALA A 39 -5.77 2.85 -14.97
CA ALA A 39 -4.51 2.77 -15.72
C ALA A 39 -4.40 1.52 -16.61
N GLY A 40 -5.40 0.64 -16.62
CA GLY A 40 -5.45 -0.59 -17.42
C GLY A 40 -4.59 -1.73 -16.86
N PHE A 41 -4.35 -1.74 -15.56
CA PHE A 41 -3.63 -2.80 -14.85
C PHE A 41 -4.54 -3.43 -13.80
N SER A 42 -4.11 -4.55 -13.22
CA SER A 42 -4.83 -5.19 -12.11
C SER A 42 -3.85 -5.83 -11.12
N LYS A 43 -4.26 -5.90 -9.86
CA LYS A 43 -3.55 -6.58 -8.78
C LYS A 43 -4.60 -7.20 -7.85
N PRO A 44 -4.94 -8.49 -8.03
CA PRO A 44 -6.00 -9.13 -7.25
C PRO A 44 -5.56 -9.50 -5.82
N SER A 45 -4.25 -9.52 -5.55
CA SER A 45 -3.70 -9.78 -4.22
C SER A 45 -3.77 -8.53 -3.32
N ARG A 46 -3.70 -8.75 -2.00
CA ARG A 46 -3.62 -7.67 -1.01
C ARG A 46 -2.52 -6.65 -1.34
N ILE A 47 -2.72 -5.43 -0.88
CA ILE A 47 -1.83 -4.28 -1.14
C ILE A 47 -1.03 -3.86 0.09
N GLY A 48 -1.19 -4.57 1.21
CA GLY A 48 -0.47 -4.29 2.44
C GLY A 48 -1.00 -5.08 3.62
N TYR A 49 -0.32 -4.94 4.75
CA TYR A 49 -0.59 -5.68 5.98
C TYR A 49 -0.04 -4.91 7.19
N SER A 50 -0.65 -5.15 8.35
CA SER A 50 -0.18 -4.63 9.64
C SER A 50 1.23 -5.12 9.98
N ILE A 51 2.01 -4.24 10.59
CA ILE A 51 3.38 -4.52 11.04
C ILE A 51 3.63 -3.94 12.42
N GLY A 52 4.58 -4.55 13.13
CA GLY A 52 5.09 -4.13 14.42
C GLY A 52 6.42 -4.81 14.72
N LEU A 53 6.67 -5.12 16.00
CA LEU A 53 7.82 -5.93 16.40
C LEU A 53 7.55 -7.40 16.07
N ASN A 54 8.39 -8.00 15.24
CA ASN A 54 8.27 -9.42 14.86
C ASN A 54 9.65 -10.08 14.65
N TYR A 55 9.65 -11.41 14.57
CA TYR A 55 10.82 -12.28 14.42
C TYR A 55 10.66 -13.22 13.21
N PRO A 56 11.72 -13.92 12.75
CA PRO A 56 11.58 -14.90 11.68
C PRO A 56 10.44 -15.89 11.93
N PRO A 57 9.67 -16.26 10.89
CA PRO A 57 9.98 -16.09 9.46
C PRO A 57 9.35 -14.87 8.77
N ASN A 58 8.56 -14.06 9.48
CA ASN A 58 7.77 -12.99 8.88
C ASN A 58 7.64 -11.80 9.84
N TRP A 59 7.65 -10.59 9.28
CA TRP A 59 7.55 -9.34 10.02
C TRP A 59 6.13 -8.77 10.17
N ALA A 60 5.11 -9.42 9.60
CA ALA A 60 3.72 -8.96 9.66
C ALA A 60 3.01 -9.43 10.93
N ASP A 61 2.05 -8.64 11.41
CA ASP A 61 1.29 -8.97 12.64
C ASP A 61 0.20 -10.03 12.42
N HIS A 62 -0.06 -10.43 11.17
CA HIS A 62 -1.06 -11.44 10.82
C HIS A 62 -2.51 -11.12 11.25
N THR A 63 -2.85 -9.83 11.40
CA THR A 63 -4.21 -9.37 11.75
C THR A 63 -4.84 -8.60 10.58
N ALA A 64 -4.75 -7.27 10.57
CA ALA A 64 -5.33 -6.40 9.55
C ALA A 64 -4.60 -6.55 8.21
N SER A 65 -5.35 -6.68 7.12
CA SER A 65 -4.83 -6.77 5.75
C SER A 65 -5.50 -5.74 4.85
N LEU A 66 -4.72 -4.96 4.10
CA LEU A 66 -5.25 -4.03 3.11
C LEU A 66 -5.68 -4.82 1.86
N ARG A 67 -6.92 -5.32 1.86
CA ARG A 67 -7.52 -6.12 0.80
C ARG A 67 -9.03 -5.92 0.74
N GLN A 68 -9.64 -6.37 -0.35
CA GLN A 68 -11.10 -6.46 -0.44
C GLN A 68 -11.68 -7.27 0.70
N ASN A 69 -12.83 -6.82 1.22
CA ASN A 69 -13.60 -7.46 2.30
C ASN A 69 -12.93 -7.46 3.68
N ASP A 70 -11.78 -6.79 3.85
CA ASP A 70 -11.20 -6.59 5.17
C ASP A 70 -11.80 -5.33 5.81
N THR A 71 -12.69 -5.54 6.77
CA THR A 71 -13.48 -4.49 7.42
C THR A 71 -12.85 -4.00 8.72
N THR A 72 -11.58 -4.29 8.98
CA THR A 72 -10.87 -3.72 10.13
C THR A 72 -10.84 -2.20 10.01
N VAL A 73 -11.34 -1.53 11.06
CA VAL A 73 -11.33 -0.07 11.19
C VAL A 73 -9.91 0.38 11.53
N LEU A 74 -9.41 1.37 10.82
CA LEU A 74 -8.14 2.02 11.11
C LEU A 74 -8.27 2.89 12.36
N GLU A 75 -7.38 2.67 13.31
CA GLU A 75 -7.29 3.43 14.56
C GLU A 75 -5.93 4.14 14.64
N PRO A 76 -5.82 5.28 15.36
CA PRO A 76 -4.54 5.94 15.59
C PRO A 76 -3.46 4.98 16.11
N ASN A 77 -2.23 5.19 15.64
CA ASN A 77 -1.03 4.39 15.91
C ASN A 77 -0.96 2.98 15.31
N MET A 78 -1.99 2.52 14.57
CA MET A 78 -1.81 1.33 13.75
C MET A 78 -0.75 1.60 12.66
N THR A 79 0.09 0.59 12.41
CA THR A 79 1.19 0.67 11.42
C THR A 79 1.05 -0.41 10.37
N PHE A 80 1.32 -0.04 9.13
CA PHE A 80 1.16 -0.93 7.98
C PHE A 80 2.34 -0.80 7.01
N HIS A 81 2.72 -1.92 6.41
CA HIS A 81 3.48 -1.92 5.17
C HIS A 81 2.50 -1.88 4.00
N LEU A 82 2.50 -0.78 3.25
CA LEU A 82 1.80 -0.63 1.98
C LEU A 82 2.68 -1.17 0.85
N MET A 83 2.45 -2.43 0.46
CA MET A 83 3.29 -3.20 -0.46
C MET A 83 2.60 -3.38 -1.81
N LEU A 84 3.09 -2.65 -2.82
CA LEU A 84 2.41 -2.45 -4.11
C LEU A 84 3.13 -3.19 -5.25
N GLY A 85 3.59 -4.41 -4.97
CA GLY A 85 4.26 -5.27 -5.94
C GLY A 85 3.35 -5.63 -7.12
N MET A 86 3.76 -5.17 -8.31
CA MET A 86 3.15 -5.44 -9.61
C MET A 86 3.96 -6.53 -10.32
N TRP A 87 3.41 -7.74 -10.35
CA TRP A 87 4.04 -8.91 -10.97
C TRP A 87 3.48 -9.11 -12.37
N MET A 88 4.31 -8.85 -13.38
CA MET A 88 3.97 -8.89 -14.79
C MET A 88 4.57 -10.15 -15.44
N GLU A 89 4.23 -10.40 -16.70
CA GLU A 89 4.83 -11.49 -17.45
C GLU A 89 6.33 -11.24 -17.70
N GLY A 90 7.19 -11.98 -17.00
CA GLY A 90 8.65 -11.92 -17.13
C GLY A 90 9.34 -10.77 -16.40
N TRP A 91 8.62 -9.90 -15.69
CA TRP A 91 9.22 -8.80 -14.92
C TRP A 91 8.31 -8.34 -13.77
N GLY A 92 8.88 -7.59 -12.82
CA GLY A 92 8.16 -6.99 -11.70
C GLY A 92 8.50 -5.52 -11.53
N PHE A 93 7.59 -4.78 -10.93
CA PHE A 93 7.86 -3.45 -10.37
C PHE A 93 7.28 -3.39 -8.98
N GLU A 94 8.07 -2.92 -8.02
CA GLU A 94 7.62 -2.73 -6.66
C GLU A 94 7.89 -1.30 -6.21
N LEU A 95 6.86 -0.70 -5.63
CA LEU A 95 6.96 0.50 -4.83
C LEU A 95 6.27 0.16 -3.51
N SER A 96 6.88 0.53 -2.40
CA SER A 96 6.25 0.33 -1.11
C SER A 96 6.73 1.39 -0.13
N ASP A 97 5.98 1.53 0.95
CA ASP A 97 6.34 2.40 2.07
C ASP A 97 5.59 1.90 3.32
N THR A 98 6.00 2.41 4.46
CA THR A 98 5.37 2.14 5.74
C THR A 98 4.64 3.39 6.19
N PHE A 99 3.41 3.23 6.69
CA PHE A 99 2.68 4.34 7.30
C PHE A 99 2.18 4.00 8.69
N ARG A 100 2.06 5.03 9.52
CA ARG A 100 1.33 5.05 10.78
C ARG A 100 0.04 5.85 10.58
N VAL A 101 -1.08 5.33 11.08
CA VAL A 101 -2.34 6.09 11.17
C VAL A 101 -2.18 7.14 12.26
N THR A 102 -2.38 8.41 11.94
CA THR A 102 -2.34 9.52 12.91
C THR A 102 -3.75 9.85 13.39
N GLU A 103 -3.90 10.80 14.31
CA GLU A 103 -5.21 11.27 14.78
C GLU A 103 -6.10 11.86 13.66
N THR A 104 -5.49 12.32 12.55
CA THR A 104 -6.19 13.01 11.47
C THR A 104 -5.96 12.42 10.09
N GLY A 105 -5.11 11.40 9.95
CA GLY A 105 -4.68 10.90 8.66
C GLY A 105 -3.61 9.83 8.77
N HIS A 106 -2.48 10.07 8.11
CA HIS A 106 -1.32 9.18 8.13
C HIS A 106 -0.01 9.96 8.18
N GLU A 107 1.03 9.26 8.59
CA GLU A 107 2.43 9.66 8.53
C GLU A 107 3.19 8.52 7.87
N VAL A 108 4.04 8.83 6.89
CA VAL A 108 4.97 7.86 6.31
C VAL A 108 6.21 7.76 7.17
N LEU A 109 6.75 6.55 7.33
CA LEU A 109 7.87 6.31 8.24
C LEU A 109 9.24 6.34 7.54
N ALA A 110 9.25 6.36 6.20
CA ALA A 110 10.47 6.50 5.40
C ALA A 110 10.40 7.76 4.53
N ASP A 111 11.52 8.49 4.47
CA ASP A 111 11.73 9.59 3.52
C ASP A 111 12.63 9.10 2.38
N PHE A 112 12.00 8.61 1.31
CA PHE A 112 12.69 8.19 0.10
C PHE A 112 11.83 8.47 -1.13
N PRO A 113 12.41 8.88 -2.29
CA PRO A 113 11.62 9.22 -3.45
C PRO A 113 10.83 8.03 -4.00
N ARG A 114 9.51 8.22 -4.17
CA ARG A 114 8.56 7.20 -4.61
C ARG A 114 8.44 7.12 -6.13
N GLN A 115 9.54 6.79 -6.80
CA GLN A 115 9.62 6.78 -8.27
C GLN A 115 10.46 5.62 -8.81
N LEU A 116 10.35 5.38 -10.12
CA LEU A 116 11.25 4.48 -10.82
C LEU A 116 12.64 5.14 -10.95
N PHE A 117 13.66 4.52 -10.36
CA PHE A 117 15.04 4.92 -10.55
C PHE A 117 15.61 4.27 -11.80
N VAL A 118 16.35 5.05 -12.59
CA VAL A 118 17.07 4.59 -13.78
C VAL A 118 18.51 5.02 -13.61
N LYS A 119 19.44 4.08 -13.73
CA LYS A 119 20.87 4.35 -13.73
C LYS A 119 21.36 4.31 -15.18
N GLU A 120 22.12 5.32 -15.57
CA GLU A 120 22.82 5.37 -16.87
C GLU A 120 24.02 4.42 -16.90
#